data_AF-A0A6G1RKZ1-F1
#
_entry.id   AF-A0A6G1RKZ1-F1
#
_cell.length_a   1.000
_cell.length_b   1.000
_cell.length_c   1.000
_cell.angle_alpha   90.00
_cell.angle_beta   90.00
_cell.angle_gamma   90.00
#
_symmetry.space_group_name_H-M   'P 1'
#
loop_
_entity.id
_entity.type
_entity.pdbx_description
1 polymer ?
#
loop_
_entity_poly.entity_id
_entity_poly.type
_entity_poly.pdbx_seq_one_letter_code
_entity_poly.pdbx_strand_id
1 'polypeptide(L)'
;MKRVAELVGIEEGFLARSVKGKITAKTEKQHRQMAIHKRFFTSLALLDLISEVPLKDMTKKYGCSRGQLQSLQQSAATYAGMVTVFCNRLGWHNMELLLSQFQSRLTFGVHRELCDLVRVSLLNAQRARALYNAGFVTVADLAKASPDEVATALKNSVPFKSVRRAVDEDEESAE
;
A
#
# COMPACT_ATOMS: atom_id res chain seq x y z
N MET A 1 -3.20 12.99 -9.43
CA MET A 1 -3.86 12.97 -8.10
C MET A 1 -4.62 14.24 -7.74
N LYS A 2 -4.17 15.45 -8.13
CA LYS A 2 -4.87 16.72 -7.80
C LYS A 2 -6.37 16.74 -8.21
N ARG A 3 -6.69 16.27 -9.42
CA ARG A 3 -8.08 16.16 -9.89
C ARG A 3 -8.98 15.27 -9.01
N VAL A 4 -8.44 14.18 -8.47
CA VAL A 4 -9.18 13.29 -7.56
C VAL A 4 -9.36 13.96 -6.19
N ALA A 5 -8.35 14.70 -5.71
CA ALA A 5 -8.44 15.46 -4.48
C ALA A 5 -9.59 16.49 -4.55
N GLU A 6 -9.66 17.24 -5.64
CA GLU A 6 -10.72 18.23 -5.89
C GLU A 6 -12.11 17.58 -5.95
N LEU A 7 -12.26 16.48 -6.71
CA LEU A 7 -13.52 15.72 -6.80
C LEU A 7 -14.01 15.17 -5.44
N VAL A 8 -13.09 14.83 -4.54
CA VAL A 8 -13.41 14.33 -3.20
C VAL A 8 -13.75 15.46 -2.21
N GLY A 9 -13.46 16.72 -2.57
CA GLY A 9 -13.72 17.90 -1.74
C GLY A 9 -12.53 18.34 -0.88
N ILE A 10 -11.31 18.05 -1.32
CA ILE A 10 -10.09 18.55 -0.68
C ILE A 10 -9.89 20.02 -1.02
N GLU A 11 -9.80 20.85 0.01
CA GLU A 11 -9.64 22.30 -0.12
C GLU A 11 -8.22 22.71 0.28
N GLU A 12 -7.42 23.21 -0.66
CA GLU A 12 -6.04 23.66 -0.37
C GLU A 12 -6.01 24.76 0.70
N GLY A 13 -7.01 25.66 0.70
CA GLY A 13 -7.14 26.67 1.74
C GLY A 13 -7.36 26.10 3.15
N PHE A 14 -8.05 24.96 3.27
CA PHE A 14 -8.24 24.27 4.54
C PHE A 14 -6.93 23.63 5.02
N LEU A 15 -6.16 23.03 4.11
CA LEU A 15 -4.83 22.50 4.41
C LEU A 15 -3.87 23.61 4.85
N ALA A 16 -3.81 24.73 4.11
CA ALA A 16 -2.96 25.87 4.45
C ALA A 16 -3.27 26.42 5.85
N ARG A 17 -4.55 26.50 6.24
CA ARG A 17 -4.96 26.87 7.61
C ARG A 17 -4.53 25.84 8.65
N SER A 18 -4.59 24.55 8.31
CA SER A 18 -4.21 23.45 9.21
C SER A 18 -2.72 23.42 9.52
N VAL A 19 -1.89 23.83 8.55
CA VAL A 19 -0.44 23.93 8.72
C VAL A 19 -0.05 25.19 9.50
N LYS A 20 -0.75 26.31 9.27
CA LYS A 20 -0.50 27.58 9.97
C LYS A 20 -0.88 27.57 11.46
N GLY A 21 -1.72 26.64 11.90
CA GLY A 21 -2.08 26.49 13.31
C GLY A 21 -3.04 25.35 13.58
N LYS A 22 -3.25 25.01 14.87
CA LYS A 22 -4.20 23.97 15.28
C LYS A 22 -5.63 24.39 14.93
N ILE A 23 -6.22 23.79 13.90
CA ILE A 23 -7.66 23.90 13.66
C ILE A 23 -8.39 23.04 14.68
N THR A 24 -8.98 23.68 15.69
CA THR A 24 -10.02 23.05 16.50
C THR A 24 -11.31 23.07 15.69
N ALA A 25 -11.74 21.91 15.20
CA ALA A 25 -13.06 21.78 14.61
C ALA A 25 -14.11 22.04 15.71
N LYS A 26 -14.92 23.08 15.55
CA LYS A 26 -15.98 23.48 16.49
C LYS A 26 -17.37 23.25 15.94
N THR A 27 -17.50 23.13 14.61
CA THR A 27 -18.78 22.91 13.92
C THR A 27 -18.80 21.56 13.22
N GLU A 28 -19.98 20.97 13.03
CA GLU A 28 -20.14 19.71 12.28
C GLU A 28 -19.55 19.81 10.86
N LYS A 29 -19.74 20.95 10.20
CA LYS A 29 -19.16 21.21 8.89
C LYS A 29 -17.63 21.11 8.92
N GLN A 30 -16.98 21.68 9.94
CA GLN A 30 -15.53 21.59 10.10
C GLN A 30 -15.08 20.16 10.44
N HIS A 31 -15.83 19.42 11.25
CA HIS A 31 -15.55 18.01 11.54
C HIS A 31 -15.63 17.15 10.28
N ARG A 32 -16.67 17.33 9.46
CA ARG A 32 -16.82 16.64 8.18
C ARG A 32 -15.68 16.98 7.22
N GLN A 33 -15.31 18.26 7.13
CA GLN A 33 -14.20 18.69 6.28
C GLN A 33 -12.88 18.07 6.72
N MET A 34 -12.60 18.06 8.03
CA MET A 34 -11.44 17.39 8.60
C MET A 34 -11.43 15.88 8.29
N ALA A 35 -12.58 15.21 8.40
CA ALA A 35 -12.71 13.79 8.09
C ALA A 35 -12.40 13.47 6.62
N ILE A 36 -12.87 14.30 5.68
CA ILE A 36 -12.57 14.17 4.25
C ILE A 36 -11.06 14.27 3.98
N HIS A 37 -10.40 15.27 4.57
CA HIS A 37 -8.95 15.47 4.44
C HIS A 37 -8.15 14.30 5.02
N LYS A 38 -8.52 13.85 6.23
CA LYS A 38 -7.90 12.67 6.84
C LYS A 38 -8.11 11.42 5.99
N ARG A 39 -9.31 11.19 5.47
CA ARG A 39 -9.62 10.05 4.60
C ARG A 39 -8.76 10.07 3.33
N PHE A 40 -8.59 11.23 2.70
CA PHE A 40 -7.75 11.37 1.53
C PHE A 40 -6.27 11.12 1.85
N PHE A 41 -5.75 11.67 2.95
CA PHE A 41 -4.39 11.38 3.42
C PHE A 41 -4.17 9.87 3.62
N THR A 42 -5.11 9.20 4.30
CA THR A 42 -5.08 7.75 4.50
C THR A 42 -5.11 6.98 3.18
N SER A 43 -5.89 7.44 2.19
CA SER A 43 -5.92 6.79 0.86
C SER A 43 -4.58 6.91 0.11
N LEU A 44 -3.81 7.98 0.34
CA LEU A 44 -2.47 8.09 -0.23
C LEU A 44 -1.53 7.06 0.38
N ALA A 45 -1.60 6.83 1.70
CA ALA A 45 -0.82 5.77 2.35
C ALA A 45 -1.21 4.39 1.83
N LEU A 46 -2.51 4.11 1.66
CA LEU A 46 -2.97 2.85 1.08
C LEU A 46 -2.54 2.67 -0.38
N LEU A 47 -2.46 3.76 -1.15
CA LEU A 47 -1.96 3.73 -2.53
C LEU A 47 -0.49 3.34 -2.58
N ASP A 48 0.35 3.99 -1.77
CA ASP A 48 1.78 3.65 -1.67
C ASP A 48 1.97 2.19 -1.21
N LEU A 49 1.13 1.71 -0.29
CA LEU A 49 1.15 0.34 0.19
C LEU A 49 0.91 -0.68 -0.94
N ILE A 50 -0.18 -0.53 -1.70
CA ILE A 50 -0.48 -1.44 -2.83
C ILE A 50 0.40 -1.20 -4.06
N SER A 51 1.23 -0.16 -4.01
CA SER A 51 2.29 0.13 -4.98
C SER A 51 3.65 -0.39 -4.51
N GLU A 52 3.69 -1.22 -3.46
CA GLU A 52 4.89 -1.87 -2.94
C GLU A 52 6.01 -0.90 -2.51
N VAL A 53 5.64 0.30 -2.08
CA VAL A 53 6.60 1.24 -1.48
C VAL A 53 7.14 0.63 -0.18
N PRO A 54 8.46 0.63 0.07
CA PRO A 54 9.02 0.05 1.27
C PRO A 54 8.43 0.67 2.54
N LEU A 55 8.04 -0.19 3.50
CA LEU A 55 7.42 0.27 4.75
C LEU A 55 8.26 1.30 5.50
N LYS A 56 9.60 1.20 5.43
CA LYS A 56 10.52 2.17 6.03
C LYS A 56 10.28 3.58 5.49
N ASP A 57 10.11 3.70 4.18
CA ASP A 57 9.92 5.00 3.52
C ASP A 57 8.52 5.53 3.78
N MET A 58 7.51 4.66 3.80
CA MET A 58 6.16 5.02 4.21
C MET A 58 6.10 5.55 5.65
N THR A 59 6.74 4.89 6.62
CA THR A 59 6.73 5.35 8.01
C THR A 59 7.34 6.74 8.16
N LYS A 60 8.38 7.06 7.37
CA LYS A 60 8.98 8.40 7.32
C LYS A 60 8.05 9.41 6.63
N LYS A 61 7.51 9.06 5.45
CA LYS A 61 6.67 9.94 4.62
C LYS A 61 5.37 10.34 5.30
N TYR A 62 4.71 9.40 5.99
CA TYR A 62 3.40 9.61 6.61
C TYR A 62 3.46 9.84 8.12
N GLY A 63 4.64 9.77 8.74
CA GLY A 63 4.81 9.98 10.18
C GLY A 63 4.05 8.98 11.05
N CYS A 64 3.93 7.73 10.61
CA CYS A 64 3.17 6.69 11.29
C CYS A 64 4.02 5.45 11.57
N SER A 65 3.61 4.65 12.57
CA SER A 65 4.30 3.41 12.91
C SER A 65 3.90 2.26 11.99
N ARG A 66 4.75 1.23 11.92
CA ARG A 66 4.44 0.01 11.15
C ARG A 66 3.15 -0.67 11.60
N GLY A 67 2.89 -0.69 12.91
CA GLY A 67 1.66 -1.27 13.47
C GLY A 67 0.41 -0.50 13.05
N GLN A 68 0.49 0.83 12.98
CA GLN A 68 -0.60 1.66 12.47
C GLN A 68 -0.89 1.39 11.00
N LEU A 69 0.15 1.28 10.15
CA LEU A 69 0.00 0.92 8.75
C LEU A 69 -0.62 -0.47 8.57
N GLN A 70 -0.20 -1.45 9.37
CA GLN A 70 -0.75 -2.80 9.33
C GLN A 70 -2.23 -2.84 9.75
N SER A 71 -2.60 -2.15 10.83
CA SER A 71 -3.99 -2.04 11.27
C SER A 71 -4.87 -1.34 10.23
N LEU A 72 -4.34 -0.26 9.63
CA LEU A 72 -4.99 0.44 8.52
C LEU A 72 -5.18 -0.47 7.31
N GLN A 73 -4.16 -1.25 6.96
CA GLN A 73 -4.20 -2.20 5.85
C GLN A 73 -5.30 -3.26 6.05
N GLN A 74 -5.34 -3.92 7.21
CA GLN A 74 -6.32 -4.97 7.50
C GLN A 74 -7.76 -4.43 7.52
N SER A 75 -7.96 -3.26 8.14
CA SER A 75 -9.27 -2.61 8.16
C SER A 75 -9.72 -2.18 6.75
N ALA A 76 -8.83 -1.61 5.94
CA ALA A 76 -9.11 -1.23 4.56
C ALA A 76 -9.43 -2.45 3.67
N ALA A 77 -8.70 -3.55 3.82
CA ALA A 77 -8.96 -4.78 3.07
C ALA A 77 -10.34 -5.36 3.39
N THR A 78 -10.70 -5.40 4.67
CA THR A 78 -12.02 -5.85 5.12
C THR A 78 -13.13 -4.95 4.57
N TYR A 79 -12.93 -3.63 4.66
CA TYR A 79 -13.88 -2.66 4.13
C TYR A 79 -14.06 -2.76 2.62
N ALA A 80 -12.98 -2.98 1.85
CA ALA A 80 -13.06 -3.20 0.41
C ALA A 80 -13.93 -4.41 0.05
N GLY A 81 -13.82 -5.50 0.81
CA GLY A 81 -14.71 -6.67 0.67
C GLY A 81 -16.17 -6.34 0.97
N MET A 82 -16.43 -5.61 2.06
CA MET A 82 -17.79 -5.17 2.43
C MET A 82 -18.44 -4.31 1.33
N VAL A 83 -17.72 -3.33 0.79
CA VAL A 83 -18.25 -2.45 -0.27
C VAL A 83 -18.46 -3.23 -1.57
N THR A 84 -17.58 -4.18 -1.89
CA THR A 84 -17.75 -5.05 -3.08
C THR A 84 -19.06 -5.84 -3.00
N VAL A 85 -19.32 -6.51 -1.87
CA VAL A 85 -20.57 -7.26 -1.64
C VAL A 85 -21.78 -6.32 -1.66
N PHE A 86 -21.66 -5.13 -1.08
CA PHE A 86 -22.72 -4.13 -1.11
C PHE A 86 -23.08 -3.72 -2.55
N CYS A 87 -22.09 -3.43 -3.39
CA CYS A 87 -22.32 -3.11 -4.81
C CYS A 87 -22.95 -4.27 -5.57
N ASN A 88 -22.51 -5.51 -5.32
CA ASN A 88 -23.12 -6.71 -5.90
C ASN A 88 -24.62 -6.81 -5.57
N ARG A 89 -24.97 -6.62 -4.29
CA ARG A 89 -26.35 -6.71 -3.82
C ARG A 89 -27.28 -5.62 -4.36
N LEU A 90 -26.74 -4.47 -4.73
CA LEU A 90 -27.49 -3.40 -5.40
C LEU A 90 -27.48 -3.50 -6.93
N GLY A 91 -26.83 -4.52 -7.51
CA GLY A 91 -26.72 -4.68 -8.96
C GLY A 91 -25.79 -3.64 -9.62
N TRP A 92 -24.87 -3.04 -8.86
CA TRP A 92 -23.91 -2.05 -9.37
C TRP A 92 -22.66 -2.74 -9.94
N HIS A 93 -22.86 -3.53 -10.99
CA HIS A 93 -21.85 -4.42 -11.57
C HIS A 93 -20.53 -3.72 -11.93
N ASN A 94 -20.59 -2.51 -12.51
CA ASN A 94 -19.39 -1.75 -12.86
C ASN A 94 -18.55 -1.37 -11.64
N MET A 95 -19.20 -1.00 -10.53
CA MET A 95 -18.49 -0.63 -9.30
C MET A 95 -17.95 -1.88 -8.60
N GLU A 96 -18.74 -2.96 -8.56
CA GLU A 96 -18.28 -4.25 -8.05
C GLU A 96 -17.01 -4.72 -8.77
N LEU A 97 -17.00 -4.69 -10.11
CA LEU A 97 -15.85 -5.12 -10.91
C LEU A 97 -14.58 -4.33 -10.56
N LEU A 98 -14.70 -3.00 -10.42
CA LEU A 98 -13.57 -2.14 -10.06
C LEU A 98 -13.06 -2.43 -8.63
N LEU A 99 -13.96 -2.70 -7.69
CA LEU A 99 -13.62 -2.88 -6.27
C LEU A 99 -13.11 -4.28 -5.94
N SER A 100 -13.57 -5.31 -6.65
CA SER A 100 -13.24 -6.72 -6.41
C SER A 100 -11.74 -7.03 -6.35
N GLN A 101 -10.93 -6.23 -7.03
CA GLN A 101 -9.48 -6.41 -7.12
C GLN A 101 -8.74 -5.85 -5.90
N PHE A 102 -9.34 -4.94 -5.14
CA PHE A 102 -8.65 -4.22 -4.05
C PHE A 102 -8.53 -5.02 -2.77
N GLN A 103 -9.46 -5.94 -2.48
CA GLN A 103 -9.40 -6.71 -1.24
C GLN A 103 -8.09 -7.50 -1.13
N SER A 104 -7.74 -8.31 -2.13
CA SER A 104 -6.50 -9.10 -2.13
C SER A 104 -5.26 -8.19 -2.12
N ARG A 105 -5.24 -7.16 -2.97
CA ARG A 105 -4.12 -6.20 -3.04
C ARG A 105 -3.86 -5.50 -1.71
N LEU A 106 -4.91 -5.08 -1.01
CA LEU A 106 -4.80 -4.47 0.30
C LEU A 106 -4.39 -5.49 1.36
N THR A 107 -4.96 -6.71 1.36
CA THR A 107 -4.59 -7.75 2.32
C THR A 107 -3.09 -8.03 2.32
N PHE A 108 -2.47 -8.11 1.15
CA PHE A 108 -1.04 -8.43 1.03
C PHE A 108 -0.13 -7.21 0.83
N GLY A 109 -0.69 -6.06 0.47
CA GLY A 109 0.09 -4.86 0.15
C GLY A 109 0.89 -5.02 -1.15
N VAL A 110 0.23 -5.50 -2.21
CA VAL A 110 0.88 -5.86 -3.49
C VAL A 110 0.20 -5.28 -4.71
N HIS A 111 0.95 -5.17 -5.81
CA HIS A 111 0.39 -4.96 -7.13
C HIS A 111 -0.46 -6.15 -7.58
N ARG A 112 -1.34 -5.87 -8.55
CA ARG A 112 -2.28 -6.86 -9.11
C ARG A 112 -1.57 -8.09 -9.67
N GLU A 113 -0.41 -7.92 -10.28
CA GLU A 113 0.35 -9.01 -10.90
C GLU A 113 0.82 -10.07 -9.89
N LEU A 114 1.01 -9.69 -8.63
CA LEU A 114 1.42 -10.61 -7.57
C LEU A 114 0.25 -11.32 -6.90
N CYS A 115 -1.01 -10.93 -7.20
CA CYS A 115 -2.19 -11.49 -6.53
C CYS A 115 -2.33 -13.00 -6.71
N ASP A 116 -1.80 -13.57 -7.80
CA ASP A 116 -1.80 -15.03 -7.98
C ASP A 116 -0.77 -15.72 -7.07
N LEU A 117 0.47 -15.22 -7.04
CA LEU A 117 1.55 -15.80 -6.25
C LEU A 117 1.26 -15.75 -4.74
N VAL A 118 0.71 -14.64 -4.23
CA VAL A 118 0.41 -14.48 -2.78
C VAL A 118 -0.71 -15.40 -2.28
N ARG A 119 -1.35 -16.19 -3.15
CA ARG A 119 -2.26 -17.27 -2.74
C ARG A 119 -1.53 -18.41 -2.04
N VAL A 120 -0.23 -18.56 -2.26
CA VAL A 120 0.61 -19.57 -1.60
C VAL A 120 0.90 -19.11 -0.17
N SER A 121 0.52 -19.93 0.81
CA SER A 121 0.52 -19.58 2.24
C SER A 121 1.84 -19.06 2.81
N LEU A 122 2.99 -19.47 2.25
CA LEU A 122 4.32 -19.09 2.72
C LEU A 122 4.91 -17.86 2.00
N LEU A 123 4.21 -17.32 1.00
CA LEU A 123 4.65 -16.16 0.22
C LEU A 123 4.07 -14.87 0.80
N ASN A 124 4.97 -14.00 1.25
CA ASN A 124 4.66 -12.60 1.54
C ASN A 124 4.93 -11.72 0.31
N ALA A 125 4.55 -10.45 0.36
CA ALA A 125 4.74 -9.49 -0.72
C ALA A 125 6.19 -9.48 -1.27
N GLN A 126 7.19 -9.45 -0.39
CA GLN A 126 8.61 -9.40 -0.79
C GLN A 126 9.07 -10.67 -1.50
N ARG A 127 8.68 -11.84 -0.99
CA ARG A 127 9.01 -13.14 -1.61
C ARG A 127 8.29 -13.32 -2.93
N ALA A 128 7.01 -12.95 -3.00
CA ALA A 128 6.23 -12.97 -4.24
C ALA A 128 6.88 -12.08 -5.31
N ARG A 129 7.34 -10.88 -4.92
CA ARG A 129 8.07 -9.97 -5.82
C ARG A 129 9.39 -10.57 -6.31
N ALA A 130 10.17 -11.21 -5.43
CA ALA A 130 11.42 -11.85 -5.82
C ALA A 130 11.20 -13.01 -6.80
N LEU A 131 10.17 -13.83 -6.58
CA LEU A 131 9.79 -14.92 -7.49
C LEU A 131 9.31 -14.38 -8.84
N TYR A 132 8.47 -13.34 -8.82
CA TYR A 132 8.00 -12.68 -10.03
C TYR A 132 9.15 -12.12 -10.87
N ASN A 133 10.11 -11.44 -10.23
CA ASN A 133 11.28 -10.90 -10.90
C ASN A 133 12.23 -11.99 -11.43
N ALA A 134 12.18 -13.20 -10.86
CA ALA A 134 12.90 -14.37 -11.36
C ALA A 134 12.17 -15.10 -12.51
N GLY A 135 10.99 -14.61 -12.94
CA GLY A 135 10.22 -15.16 -14.04
C GLY A 135 9.06 -16.07 -13.63
N PHE A 136 8.85 -16.31 -12.33
CA PHE A 136 7.71 -17.09 -11.83
C PHE A 136 6.50 -16.17 -11.64
N VAL A 137 5.74 -15.96 -12.70
CA VAL A 137 4.63 -14.99 -12.74
C VAL A 137 3.36 -15.55 -12.08
N THR A 138 3.11 -16.85 -12.26
CA THR A 138 1.90 -17.53 -11.76
C THR A 138 2.21 -18.69 -10.84
N VAL A 139 1.19 -19.14 -10.09
CA VAL A 139 1.29 -20.38 -9.29
C VAL A 139 1.58 -21.58 -10.18
N ALA A 140 1.11 -21.59 -11.43
CA ALA A 140 1.38 -22.65 -12.38
C ALA A 140 2.86 -22.70 -12.81
N ASP A 141 3.49 -21.54 -12.99
CA ASP A 141 4.92 -21.45 -13.30
C ASP A 141 5.75 -21.93 -12.11
N LEU A 142 5.36 -21.52 -10.90
CA LEU A 142 6.01 -21.94 -9.67
C LEU A 142 5.88 -23.45 -9.43
N ALA A 143 4.76 -24.06 -9.82
CA ALA A 143 4.53 -25.50 -9.69
C ALA A 143 5.38 -26.35 -10.66
N LYS A 144 5.81 -25.78 -11.79
CA LYS A 144 6.67 -26.44 -12.78
C LYS A 144 8.16 -26.24 -12.52
N ALA A 145 8.50 -25.22 -11.73
CA ALA A 145 9.87 -24.84 -11.41
C ALA A 145 10.59 -25.93 -10.59
N SER A 146 11.90 -26.03 -10.75
CA SER A 146 12.69 -26.89 -9.88
C SER A 146 12.84 -26.26 -8.48
N PRO A 147 12.92 -27.06 -7.40
CA PRO A 147 13.12 -26.53 -6.06
C PRO A 147 14.39 -25.67 -5.91
N ASP A 148 15.44 -25.98 -6.66
CA ASP A 148 16.73 -25.25 -6.61
C ASP A 148 16.62 -23.84 -7.21
N GLU A 149 15.88 -23.69 -8.31
CA GLU A 149 15.62 -22.38 -8.92
C GLU A 149 14.79 -21.50 -7.98
N VAL A 150 13.74 -22.06 -7.37
CA VAL A 150 12.89 -21.36 -6.41
C VAL A 150 13.70 -20.95 -5.17
N ALA A 151 14.53 -21.84 -4.63
CA ALA A 151 15.39 -21.55 -3.49
C ALA A 151 16.37 -20.42 -3.81
N THR A 152 16.92 -20.39 -5.02
CA THR A 152 17.83 -19.34 -5.49
C THR A 152 17.12 -17.98 -5.58
N ALA A 153 15.92 -17.93 -6.16
CA ALA A 153 15.12 -16.72 -6.23
C ALA A 153 14.75 -16.17 -4.83
N LEU A 154 14.43 -17.05 -3.88
CA LEU A 154 14.09 -16.66 -2.51
C LEU A 154 15.29 -16.16 -1.70
N LYS A 155 16.51 -16.69 -1.94
CA LYS A 155 17.72 -16.18 -1.27
C LYS A 155 17.95 -14.70 -1.56
N ASN A 156 17.64 -14.25 -2.78
CA ASN A 156 17.78 -12.87 -3.20
C ASN A 156 16.75 -11.93 -2.53
N SER A 157 15.70 -12.46 -1.89
CA SER A 157 14.65 -11.66 -1.25
C SER A 157 14.97 -11.29 0.20
N VAL A 158 16.05 -11.81 0.79
CA VAL A 158 16.38 -11.58 2.20
C VAL A 158 17.16 -10.27 2.33
N PRO A 159 16.63 -9.26 3.05
CA PRO A 159 17.36 -8.01 3.25
C PRO A 159 18.62 -8.27 4.08
N PHE A 160 19.77 -8.20 3.44
CA PHE A 160 21.06 -8.28 4.13
C PHE A 160 21.42 -6.91 4.69
N LYS A 161 21.60 -6.83 6.02
CA LYS A 161 22.30 -5.69 6.64
C LYS A 161 23.78 -6.03 6.70
N SER A 162 24.57 -5.50 5.76
CA SER A 162 26.02 -5.51 5.91
C SER A 162 26.39 -4.63 7.10
N VAL A 163 27.11 -5.19 8.08
CA VAL A 163 27.73 -4.42 9.19
C VAL A 163 28.93 -3.60 8.68
N ARG A 164 29.51 -3.98 7.53
CA ARG A 164 30.49 -3.15 6.84
C ARG A 164 29.75 -2.08 6.06
N ARG A 165 29.83 -0.82 6.51
CA ARG A 165 29.80 0.32 5.59
C ARG A 165 30.87 0.03 4.53
N ALA A 166 30.49 -0.01 3.25
CA ALA A 166 31.49 0.12 2.20
C ALA A 166 32.19 1.45 2.48
N VAL A 167 33.53 1.44 2.50
CA VAL A 167 34.36 2.57 2.92
C VAL A 167 34.32 3.72 1.87
N ASP A 168 33.54 3.57 0.80
CA ASP A 168 33.53 4.46 -0.36
C ASP A 168 32.21 5.24 -0.58
N GLU A 169 31.30 5.31 0.40
CA GLU A 169 30.07 6.14 0.31
C GLU A 169 30.07 7.33 1.30
N ASP A 170 31.24 7.90 1.60
CA ASP A 170 31.35 9.18 2.31
C ASP A 170 32.24 10.13 1.49
N GLU A 171 31.75 10.63 0.36
CA GLU A 171 32.17 11.93 -0.19
C GLU A 171 31.02 12.54 -1.03
N GLU A 172 30.79 13.84 -0.82
CA GLU A 172 29.74 14.69 -1.39
C GLU A 172 28.30 14.54 -0.86
N SER A 173 28.05 15.16 0.30
CA SER A 173 27.35 16.47 0.32
C SER A 173 27.35 17.05 1.74
N ALA A 174 28.44 17.76 2.04
CA ALA A 174 28.43 18.83 3.02
C ALA A 174 28.49 20.14 2.24
N GLU A 175 27.34 20.82 2.16
CA GLU A 175 27.16 22.28 2.31
C GLU A 175 25.66 22.61 2.24
#